data_AF-A0A4S8JC02-F1
#
_entry.id   AF-A0A4S8JC02-F1
#
_cell.length_a   1.000
_cell.length_b   1.000
_cell.length_c   1.000
_cell.angle_alpha   90.00
_cell.angle_beta   90.00
_cell.angle_gamma   90.00
#
_symmetry.space_group_name_H-M   'P 1'
#
loop_
_entity.id
_entity.type
_entity.pdbx_description
1 polymer ?
#
loop_
_entity_poly.entity_id
_entity_poly.type
_entity_poly.pdbx_seq_one_letter_code
_entity_poly.pdbx_strand_id
1 'polypeptide(L)'
;MSDLSVEELGIPYASRWMMLKADSHIWGDGPTAQEFIQGALHPALAKDLYCSLSEVLADRAAKSLVWVQCYTMALIDQVLDAGRVIERQSDTNAALRLENLELRVEGVPEAIAMAEEHASALDEEVSCLKTESEESRSHIRTLDDELLTLSHDVETARSSAGAAEEVLKEERLVLPKKIEGAIADGFKHGLVRSRQTTYEFGYRVACARFRARYLDLELDQTRLPTIRRIRMLICR
;
A
#
# COMPACT_ATOMS: atom_id res chain seq x y z
N MET A 1 64.54 39.73 -45.00
CA MET A 1 64.71 41.10 -45.55
C MET A 1 63.57 41.94 -45.04
N SER A 2 63.83 42.67 -43.95
CA SER A 2 63.09 43.85 -43.51
C SER A 2 64.14 44.76 -42.90
N ASP A 3 64.26 45.96 -43.45
CA ASP A 3 65.33 46.91 -43.19
C ASP A 3 65.34 47.38 -41.73
N LEU A 4 66.51 47.26 -41.10
CA LEU A 4 66.81 47.93 -39.83
C LEU A 4 66.96 49.42 -40.15
N SER A 5 65.94 50.22 -39.82
CA SER A 5 66.12 51.66 -39.75
C SER A 5 67.21 51.95 -38.72
N VAL A 6 68.31 52.54 -39.19
CA VAL A 6 69.39 53.11 -38.38
C VAL A 6 68.74 54.05 -37.37
N GLU A 7 68.58 53.58 -36.14
CA GLU A 7 68.15 54.39 -35.03
C GLU A 7 69.33 55.28 -34.64
N GLU A 8 69.05 56.57 -34.69
CA GLU A 8 69.96 57.69 -34.58
C GLU A 8 70.76 57.60 -33.28
N LEU A 9 72.04 57.21 -33.37
CA LEU A 9 73.03 57.36 -32.30
C LEU A 9 73.35 58.85 -32.14
N GLY A 10 72.41 59.59 -31.56
CA GLY A 10 72.47 61.02 -31.40
C GLY A 10 72.16 61.43 -29.97
N ILE A 11 73.18 61.95 -29.29
CA ILE A 11 73.19 62.63 -27.98
C ILE A 11 73.66 61.72 -26.81
N PRO A 12 74.81 62.02 -26.17
CA PRO A 12 75.25 61.34 -24.94
C PRO A 12 74.14 61.39 -23.86
N TYR A 13 73.95 60.29 -23.12
CA TYR A 13 72.94 60.19 -22.05
C TYR A 13 72.96 61.40 -21.10
N ALA A 14 74.15 61.95 -20.81
CA ALA A 14 74.36 63.14 -19.99
C ALA A 14 73.59 64.40 -20.45
N SER A 15 73.34 64.55 -21.76
CA SER A 15 72.64 65.71 -22.33
C SER A 15 71.12 65.62 -22.21
N ARG A 16 70.56 64.41 -22.02
CA ARG A 16 69.12 64.19 -21.78
C ARG A 16 68.74 64.47 -20.32
N TRP A 17 69.70 64.42 -19.40
CA TRP A 17 69.48 64.61 -17.95
C TRP A 17 69.03 66.02 -17.59
N MET A 18 69.41 67.04 -18.37
CA MET A 18 68.95 68.42 -18.15
C MET A 18 67.46 68.64 -18.47
N MET A 19 66.85 67.78 -19.29
CA MET A 19 65.43 67.89 -19.66
C MET A 19 64.49 67.05 -18.78
N LEU A 20 65.04 66.17 -17.93
CA LEU A 20 64.27 65.33 -17.02
C LEU A 20 63.72 66.17 -15.85
N LYS A 21 62.41 66.44 -15.89
CA LYS A 21 61.70 67.09 -14.78
C LYS A 21 61.64 66.15 -13.58
N ALA A 22 61.82 66.70 -12.38
CA ALA A 22 61.71 65.99 -11.11
C ALA A 22 60.24 65.73 -10.72
N ASP A 23 59.42 65.25 -11.66
CA ASP A 23 58.01 64.94 -11.42
C ASP A 23 57.85 63.49 -10.95
N SER A 24 56.98 63.26 -9.96
CA SER A 24 56.76 61.96 -9.31
C SER A 24 55.85 61.00 -10.10
N HIS A 25 55.39 61.41 -11.28
CA HIS A 25 54.46 60.67 -12.13
C HIS A 25 55.18 59.82 -13.19
N ILE A 26 56.02 58.89 -12.75
CA ILE A 26 56.80 57.97 -13.62
C ILE A 26 55.90 57.10 -14.50
N TRP A 27 54.68 56.82 -14.02
CA TRP A 27 53.67 55.99 -14.70
C TRP A 27 52.73 56.80 -15.61
N GLY A 28 52.88 58.13 -15.68
CA GLY A 28 52.01 59.00 -16.48
C GLY A 28 52.38 59.06 -17.96
N ASP A 29 53.59 58.62 -18.32
CA ASP A 29 54.13 58.70 -19.67
C ASP A 29 54.79 57.37 -20.06
N GLY A 30 54.30 56.75 -21.13
CA GLY A 30 54.68 55.40 -21.57
C GLY A 30 56.19 55.21 -21.84
N PRO A 31 56.86 56.14 -22.53
CA PRO A 31 58.32 56.10 -22.73
C PRO A 31 59.10 56.16 -21.42
N THR A 32 58.68 56.99 -20.47
CA THR A 32 59.34 57.15 -19.16
C THR A 32 59.17 55.89 -18.30
N ALA A 33 58.01 55.24 -18.36
CA ALA A 33 57.75 53.96 -17.67
C ALA A 33 58.56 52.79 -18.27
N GLN A 34 58.71 52.76 -19.60
CA GLN A 34 59.50 51.75 -20.31
C GLN A 34 60.99 51.82 -19.93
N GLU A 35 61.57 53.02 -19.84
CA GLU A 35 62.97 53.20 -19.43
C GLU A 35 63.21 52.74 -17.98
N PHE A 36 62.24 52.93 -17.08
CA PHE A 36 62.30 52.42 -15.71
C PHE A 36 62.24 50.89 -15.65
N ILE A 37 61.34 50.27 -16.42
CA ILE A 37 61.23 48.80 -16.52
C ILE A 37 62.52 48.18 -17.09
N GLN A 38 63.20 48.89 -17.99
CA GLN A 38 64.50 48.48 -18.54
C GLN A 38 65.69 48.70 -17.59
N GLY A 39 65.44 49.11 -16.35
CA GLY A 39 66.44 49.17 -15.29
C GLY A 39 67.13 50.53 -15.12
N ALA A 40 66.64 51.60 -15.78
CA ALA A 40 67.13 52.94 -15.49
C ALA A 40 66.71 53.35 -14.07
N LEU A 41 67.69 53.74 -13.24
CA LEU A 41 67.45 54.29 -11.90
C LEU A 41 66.48 55.47 -12.00
N HIS A 42 65.55 55.54 -11.05
CA HIS A 42 64.61 56.66 -10.92
C HIS A 42 65.36 57.99 -11.12
N PRO A 43 64.95 58.88 -12.06
CA PRO A 43 65.75 60.05 -12.44
C PRO A 43 66.17 60.96 -11.27
N ALA A 44 65.32 61.11 -10.24
CA ALA A 44 65.68 61.79 -9.00
C ALA A 44 66.80 61.09 -8.19
N LEU A 45 66.75 59.76 -8.07
CA LEU A 45 67.83 58.96 -7.47
C LEU A 45 69.11 59.07 -8.31
N ALA A 46 69.02 58.99 -9.64
CA ALA A 46 70.18 59.16 -10.52
C ALA A 46 70.85 60.54 -10.37
N LYS A 47 70.06 61.61 -10.23
CA LYS A 47 70.58 62.97 -9.98
C LYS A 47 71.25 63.09 -8.61
N ASP A 48 70.62 62.58 -7.56
CA ASP A 48 71.19 62.58 -6.19
C ASP A 48 72.46 61.72 -6.10
N LEU A 49 72.52 60.63 -6.87
CA LEU A 49 73.66 59.72 -7.00
C LEU A 49 74.85 60.36 -7.73
N TYR A 50 74.63 61.30 -8.65
CA TYR A 50 75.71 61.95 -9.39
C TYR A 50 76.25 63.22 -8.71
N CYS A 51 75.48 63.82 -7.80
CA CYS A 51 75.83 65.08 -7.14
C CYS A 51 76.45 64.94 -5.72
N SER A 52 76.51 63.73 -5.13
CA SER A 52 77.03 63.54 -3.75
C SER A 52 78.40 62.82 -3.73
N LEU A 53 79.30 63.21 -2.82
CA LEU A 53 80.68 62.71 -2.74
C LEU A 53 80.76 61.23 -2.27
N SER A 54 80.89 60.34 -3.26
CA SER A 54 81.58 59.03 -3.36
C SER A 54 81.38 57.86 -2.35
N GLU A 55 81.04 58.00 -1.06
CA GLU A 55 81.05 56.83 -0.13
C GLU A 55 79.64 56.45 0.39
N VAL A 56 78.88 57.44 0.86
CA VAL A 56 77.51 57.24 1.38
C VAL A 56 76.56 56.70 0.30
N LEU A 57 76.80 57.06 -0.97
CA LEU A 57 76.03 56.57 -2.10
C LEU A 57 76.34 55.13 -2.47
N ALA A 58 77.62 54.74 -2.41
CA ALA A 58 78.03 53.37 -2.65
C ALA A 58 77.43 52.44 -1.59
N ASP A 59 77.42 52.86 -0.33
CA ASP A 59 76.75 52.15 0.77
C ASP A 59 75.23 52.04 0.56
N ARG A 60 74.54 53.14 0.20
CA ARG A 60 73.10 53.12 -0.07
C ARG A 60 72.75 52.25 -1.28
N ALA A 61 73.52 52.33 -2.36
CA ALA A 61 73.33 51.53 -3.57
C ALA A 61 73.58 50.04 -3.27
N ALA A 62 74.65 49.71 -2.55
CA ALA A 62 74.95 48.35 -2.13
C ALA A 62 73.83 47.78 -1.25
N LYS A 63 73.34 48.54 -0.26
CA LYS A 63 72.21 48.13 0.58
C LYS A 63 70.93 47.91 -0.24
N SER A 64 70.64 48.80 -1.18
CA SER A 64 69.47 48.65 -2.08
C SER A 64 69.58 47.41 -2.95
N LEU A 65 70.76 47.12 -3.51
CA LEU A 65 71.00 45.93 -4.31
C LEU A 65 70.83 44.64 -3.49
N VAL A 66 71.37 44.62 -2.27
CA VAL A 66 71.19 43.50 -1.33
C VAL A 66 69.71 43.32 -0.99
N TRP A 67 68.98 44.40 -0.71
CA TRP A 67 67.53 44.34 -0.44
C TRP A 67 66.74 43.81 -1.63
N VAL A 68 67.01 44.31 -2.84
CA VAL A 68 66.37 43.83 -4.06
C VAL A 68 66.69 42.35 -4.29
N GLN A 69 67.94 41.94 -4.11
CA GLN A 69 68.36 40.54 -4.27
C GLN A 69 67.64 39.61 -3.27
N CYS A 70 67.61 39.97 -1.99
CA CYS A 70 66.90 39.21 -0.96
C CYS A 70 65.40 39.12 -1.26
N TYR A 71 64.78 40.22 -1.70
CA TYR A 71 63.37 40.24 -2.08
C TYR A 71 63.09 39.35 -3.29
N THR A 72 63.92 39.42 -4.33
CA THR A 72 63.78 38.55 -5.52
C THR A 72 63.92 37.07 -5.17
N MET A 73 64.84 36.71 -4.27
CA MET A 73 64.99 35.32 -3.82
C MET A 73 63.76 34.82 -3.08
N ALA A 74 63.22 35.63 -2.15
CA ALA A 74 62.01 35.28 -1.42
C ALA A 74 60.78 35.10 -2.32
N LEU A 75 60.65 35.92 -3.38
CA LEU A 75 59.60 35.75 -4.38
C LEU A 75 59.79 34.47 -5.20
N ILE A 76 61.01 34.15 -5.61
CA ILE A 76 61.33 32.91 -6.33
C ILE A 76 60.96 31.71 -5.46
N ASP A 77 61.36 31.71 -4.19
CA ASP A 77 61.04 30.64 -3.24
C ASP A 77 59.52 30.48 -3.08
N GLN A 78 58.78 31.58 -2.92
CA GLN A 78 57.32 31.56 -2.82
C GLN A 78 56.65 30.98 -4.08
N VAL A 79 57.14 31.34 -5.27
CA VAL A 79 56.62 30.80 -6.54
C VAL A 79 56.91 29.31 -6.65
N LEU A 80 58.12 28.87 -6.26
CA LEU A 80 58.48 27.45 -6.23
C LEU A 80 57.66 26.67 -5.21
N ASP A 81 57.40 27.23 -4.03
CA ASP A 81 56.52 26.65 -3.01
C ASP A 81 55.09 26.50 -3.52
N ALA A 82 54.54 27.54 -4.16
CA ALA A 82 53.22 27.48 -4.78
C ALA A 82 53.18 26.41 -5.88
N GLY A 83 54.23 26.30 -6.70
CA GLY A 83 54.38 25.26 -7.71
C GLY A 83 54.31 23.85 -7.10
N ARG A 84 55.06 23.59 -6.03
CA ARG A 84 55.02 22.31 -5.30
C ARG A 84 53.64 21.98 -4.73
N VAL A 85 52.93 22.99 -4.22
CA VAL A 85 51.56 22.79 -3.70
C VAL A 85 50.60 22.44 -4.83
N ILE A 86 50.69 23.14 -5.96
CA ILE A 86 49.85 22.89 -7.14
C ILE A 86 50.10 21.48 -7.67
N GLU A 87 51.34 21.04 -7.77
CA GLU A 87 51.70 19.69 -8.22
C GLU A 87 51.11 18.61 -7.31
N ARG A 88 51.32 18.71 -5.99
CA ARG A 88 50.72 17.77 -5.03
C ARG A 88 49.20 17.73 -5.12
N GLN A 89 48.56 18.88 -5.28
CA GLN A 89 47.11 18.95 -5.41
C GLN A 89 46.64 18.36 -6.74
N SER A 90 47.41 18.54 -7.81
CA SER A 90 47.15 17.92 -9.12
C SER A 90 47.23 16.40 -9.03
N ASP A 91 48.25 15.85 -8.38
CA ASP A 91 48.42 14.42 -8.16
C ASP A 91 47.27 13.84 -7.33
N THR A 92 46.90 14.53 -6.24
CA THR A 92 45.76 14.14 -5.40
C THR A 92 44.46 14.15 -6.21
N ASN A 93 44.24 15.17 -7.04
CA ASN A 93 43.06 15.23 -7.91
C ASN A 93 43.05 14.11 -8.96
N ALA A 94 44.21 13.72 -9.48
CA ALA A 94 44.32 12.60 -10.42
C ALA A 94 43.98 11.26 -9.74
N ALA A 95 44.50 11.04 -8.53
CA ALA A 95 44.19 9.85 -7.73
C ALA A 95 42.69 9.76 -7.40
N LEU A 96 42.09 10.85 -6.91
CA LEU A 96 40.65 10.89 -6.61
C LEU A 96 39.79 10.65 -7.85
N ARG A 97 40.20 11.14 -9.03
CA ARG A 97 39.50 10.86 -10.29
C ARG A 97 39.55 9.39 -10.66
N LEU A 98 40.68 8.72 -10.43
CA LEU A 98 40.81 7.29 -10.68
C LEU A 98 39.92 6.48 -9.73
N GLU A 99 39.99 6.75 -8.42
CA GLU A 99 39.13 6.11 -7.42
C GLU A 99 37.64 6.34 -7.73
N ASN A 100 37.26 7.54 -8.15
CA ASN A 100 35.88 7.82 -8.53
C ASN A 100 35.45 7.01 -9.77
N LEU A 101 36.36 6.78 -10.73
CA LEU A 101 36.07 5.92 -11.88
C LEU A 101 35.94 4.45 -11.46
N GLU A 102 36.82 3.96 -10.59
CA GLU A 102 36.77 2.60 -10.06
C GLU A 102 35.46 2.34 -9.30
N LEU A 103 35.10 3.21 -8.36
CA LEU A 103 33.83 3.11 -7.62
C LEU A 103 32.59 3.16 -8.54
N ARG A 104 32.67 3.95 -9.62
CA ARG A 104 31.61 4.03 -10.63
C ARG A 104 31.51 2.78 -11.51
N VAL A 105 32.59 2.03 -11.68
CA VAL A 105 32.60 0.79 -12.48
C VAL A 105 32.26 -0.42 -11.61
N GLU A 106 32.73 -0.47 -10.37
CA GLU A 106 32.57 -1.62 -9.48
C GLU A 106 31.24 -1.54 -8.71
N GLY A 107 31.03 -0.50 -7.90
CA GLY A 107 29.91 -0.46 -6.96
C GLY A 107 28.57 -0.04 -7.58
N VAL A 108 28.59 0.89 -8.54
CA VAL A 108 27.35 1.44 -9.11
C VAL A 108 26.59 0.41 -9.95
N PRO A 109 27.21 -0.32 -10.91
CA PRO A 109 26.49 -1.28 -11.73
C PRO A 109 26.02 -2.49 -10.93
N GLU A 110 26.81 -2.97 -9.96
CA GLU A 110 26.41 -4.08 -9.10
C GLU A 110 25.22 -3.70 -8.21
N ALA A 111 25.25 -2.52 -7.58
CA ALA A 111 24.12 -2.03 -6.79
C ALA A 111 22.86 -1.80 -7.64
N ILE A 112 23.02 -1.30 -8.88
CA ILE A 112 21.90 -1.16 -9.83
C ILE A 112 21.36 -2.53 -10.21
N ALA A 113 22.20 -3.50 -10.56
CA ALA A 113 21.77 -4.83 -10.94
C ALA A 113 21.03 -5.55 -9.81
N MET A 114 21.55 -5.48 -8.57
CA MET A 114 20.84 -6.03 -7.40
C MET A 114 19.49 -5.33 -7.18
N ALA A 115 19.43 -4.00 -7.31
CA ALA A 115 18.18 -3.26 -7.17
C ALA A 115 17.17 -3.61 -8.29
N GLU A 116 17.62 -3.80 -9.53
CA GLU A 116 16.80 -4.22 -10.67
C GLU A 116 16.27 -5.65 -10.50
N GLU A 117 17.09 -6.57 -9.99
CA GLU A 117 16.67 -7.94 -9.66
C GLU A 117 15.60 -7.93 -8.57
N HIS A 118 15.83 -7.19 -7.48
CA HIS A 118 14.83 -7.05 -6.42
C HIS A 118 13.53 -6.39 -6.91
N ALA A 119 13.62 -5.38 -7.78
CA ALA A 119 12.44 -4.75 -8.37
C ALA A 119 11.67 -5.73 -9.26
N SER A 120 12.36 -6.57 -10.02
CA SER A 120 11.73 -7.59 -10.88
C SER A 120 11.05 -8.68 -10.06
N ALA A 121 11.73 -9.19 -9.02
CA ALA A 121 11.15 -10.18 -8.11
C ALA A 121 9.89 -9.64 -7.39
N LEU A 122 9.93 -8.37 -6.97
CA LEU A 122 8.77 -7.72 -6.36
C LEU A 122 7.62 -7.54 -7.35
N ASP A 123 7.91 -7.19 -8.61
CA ASP A 123 6.87 -7.07 -9.66
C ASP A 123 6.19 -8.41 -9.93
N GLU A 124 6.96 -9.50 -9.98
CA GLU A 124 6.42 -10.86 -10.08
C GLU A 124 5.52 -11.20 -8.88
N GLU A 125 5.94 -10.91 -7.65
CA GLU A 125 5.13 -11.14 -6.44
C GLU A 125 3.83 -10.33 -6.46
N VAL A 126 3.90 -9.06 -6.85
CA VAL A 126 2.71 -8.19 -7.01
C VAL A 126 1.76 -8.76 -8.05
N SER A 127 2.29 -9.28 -9.16
CA SER A 127 1.46 -9.92 -10.20
C SER A 127 0.76 -11.17 -9.67
N CYS A 128 1.47 -12.02 -8.93
CA CYS A 128 0.91 -13.22 -8.28
C CYS A 128 -0.19 -12.84 -7.28
N LEU A 129 0.08 -11.93 -6.35
CA LEU A 129 -0.89 -11.49 -5.35
C LEU A 129 -2.12 -10.84 -5.98
N LYS A 130 -1.96 -10.12 -7.09
CA LYS A 130 -3.09 -9.57 -7.84
C LYS A 130 -3.99 -10.67 -8.39
N THR A 131 -3.42 -11.72 -8.97
CA THR A 131 -4.21 -12.86 -9.46
C THR A 131 -4.93 -13.60 -8.33
N GLU A 132 -4.27 -13.84 -7.20
CA GLU A 132 -4.88 -14.48 -6.03
C GLU A 132 -6.01 -13.62 -5.41
N SER A 133 -5.83 -12.30 -5.41
CA SER A 133 -6.86 -11.35 -4.99
C SER A 133 -8.08 -11.40 -5.91
N GLU A 134 -7.87 -11.47 -7.22
CA GLU A 134 -8.95 -11.60 -8.21
C GLU A 134 -9.68 -12.95 -8.07
N GLU A 135 -8.95 -14.04 -7.83
CA GLU A 135 -9.52 -15.36 -7.55
C GLU A 135 -10.37 -15.35 -6.27
N SER A 136 -9.81 -14.85 -5.17
CA SER A 136 -10.53 -14.72 -3.89
C SER A 136 -11.79 -13.86 -4.04
N ARG A 137 -11.70 -12.77 -4.80
CA ARG A 137 -12.83 -11.90 -5.11
C ARG A 137 -13.89 -12.62 -5.94
N SER A 138 -13.49 -13.50 -6.86
CA SER A 138 -14.43 -14.34 -7.61
C SER A 138 -15.11 -15.36 -6.70
N HIS A 139 -14.38 -15.96 -5.76
CA HIS A 139 -14.92 -16.93 -4.81
C HIS A 139 -15.94 -16.29 -3.85
N ILE A 140 -15.67 -15.07 -3.37
CA ILE A 140 -16.64 -14.33 -2.55
C ILE A 140 -17.94 -14.09 -3.33
N ARG A 141 -17.85 -13.68 -4.61
CA ARG A 141 -19.05 -13.49 -5.44
C ARG A 141 -19.85 -14.79 -5.59
N THR A 142 -19.19 -15.93 -5.78
CA THR A 142 -19.90 -17.21 -5.88
C THR A 142 -20.60 -17.59 -4.58
N LEU A 143 -19.97 -17.36 -3.43
CA LEU A 143 -20.58 -17.60 -2.12
C LEU A 143 -21.76 -16.66 -1.87
N ASP A 144 -21.66 -15.39 -2.28
CA ASP A 144 -22.78 -14.44 -2.20
C ASP A 144 -23.97 -14.90 -3.05
N ASP A 145 -23.74 -15.40 -4.27
CA ASP A 145 -24.80 -15.94 -5.15
C ASP A 145 -25.46 -17.20 -4.54
N GLU A 146 -24.67 -18.09 -3.93
CA GLU A 146 -25.17 -19.26 -3.21
C GLU A 146 -26.00 -18.86 -1.98
N LEU A 147 -25.55 -17.87 -1.21
CA LEU A 147 -26.29 -17.34 -0.06
C LEU A 147 -27.63 -16.72 -0.47
N LEU A 148 -27.65 -15.99 -1.59
CA LEU A 148 -28.90 -15.44 -2.14
C LEU A 148 -29.87 -16.57 -2.54
N THR A 149 -29.36 -17.63 -3.16
CA THR A 149 -30.16 -18.80 -3.55
C THR A 149 -30.73 -19.52 -2.33
N LEU A 150 -29.89 -19.82 -1.33
CA LEU A 150 -30.31 -20.44 -0.08
C LEU A 150 -31.31 -19.57 0.70
N SER A 151 -31.11 -18.26 0.71
CA SER A 151 -32.06 -17.34 1.35
C SER A 151 -33.43 -17.40 0.69
N HIS A 152 -33.50 -17.49 -0.64
CA HIS A 152 -34.75 -17.66 -1.35
C HIS A 152 -35.40 -19.02 -1.04
N ASP A 153 -34.61 -20.10 -1.01
CA ASP A 153 -35.10 -21.45 -0.69
C ASP A 153 -35.66 -21.54 0.74
N VAL A 154 -35.00 -20.88 1.71
CA VAL A 154 -35.52 -20.78 3.08
C VAL A 154 -36.83 -20.01 3.13
N GLU A 155 -36.95 -18.90 2.41
CA GLU A 155 -38.18 -18.10 2.39
C GLU A 155 -39.36 -18.85 1.73
N THR A 156 -39.08 -19.59 0.65
CA THR A 156 -40.08 -20.45 0.00
C THR A 156 -40.50 -21.62 0.90
N ALA A 157 -39.55 -22.30 1.54
CA ALA A 157 -39.83 -23.37 2.49
C ALA A 157 -40.65 -22.85 3.69
N ARG A 158 -40.32 -21.66 4.20
CA ARG A 158 -41.07 -20.99 5.27
C ARG A 158 -42.49 -20.68 4.86
N SER A 159 -42.69 -20.14 3.66
CA SER A 159 -44.01 -19.86 3.09
C SER A 159 -44.83 -21.14 2.95
N SER A 160 -44.22 -22.23 2.45
CA SER A 160 -44.86 -23.54 2.32
C SER A 160 -45.21 -24.15 3.69
N ALA A 161 -44.31 -24.06 4.67
CA ALA A 161 -44.57 -24.55 6.03
C ALA A 161 -45.72 -23.78 6.70
N GLY A 162 -45.78 -22.46 6.51
CA GLY A 162 -46.89 -21.63 6.97
C GLY A 162 -48.22 -22.05 6.35
N ALA A 163 -48.26 -22.33 5.04
CA ALA A 163 -49.47 -22.82 4.38
C ALA A 163 -49.92 -24.19 4.92
N ALA A 164 -48.99 -25.13 5.12
CA ALA A 164 -49.29 -26.43 5.71
C ALA A 164 -49.79 -26.32 7.16
N GLU A 165 -49.25 -25.38 7.94
CA GLU A 165 -49.71 -25.11 9.30
C GLU A 165 -51.16 -24.60 9.33
N GLU A 166 -51.54 -23.71 8.41
CA GLU A 166 -52.92 -23.25 8.29
C GLU A 166 -53.88 -24.38 7.92
N VAL A 167 -53.51 -25.25 6.98
CA VAL A 167 -54.30 -26.47 6.64
C VAL A 167 -54.48 -27.36 7.87
N LEU A 168 -53.42 -27.57 8.66
CA LEU A 168 -53.50 -28.35 9.90
C LEU A 168 -54.39 -27.67 10.96
N LYS A 169 -54.37 -26.34 11.07
CA LYS A 169 -55.27 -25.60 11.96
C LYS A 169 -56.73 -25.80 11.56
N GLU A 170 -57.05 -25.70 10.27
CA GLU A 170 -58.39 -25.97 9.74
C GLU A 170 -58.82 -27.42 10.03
N GLU A 171 -57.97 -28.40 9.72
CA GLU A 171 -58.27 -29.81 9.97
C GLU A 171 -58.50 -30.07 11.47
N ARG A 172 -57.66 -29.49 12.34
CA ARG A 172 -57.77 -29.64 13.80
C ARG A 172 -59.06 -29.05 14.38
N LEU A 173 -59.69 -28.08 13.71
CA LEU A 173 -61.03 -27.59 14.06
C LEU A 173 -62.16 -28.53 13.61
N VAL A 174 -61.95 -29.26 12.51
CA VAL A 174 -62.96 -30.16 11.91
C VAL A 174 -62.92 -31.56 12.53
N LEU A 175 -61.72 -32.07 12.85
CA LEU A 175 -61.48 -33.43 13.36
C LEU A 175 -62.31 -33.78 14.62
N PRO A 176 -62.42 -32.92 15.64
CA PRO A 176 -63.16 -33.23 16.87
C PRO A 176 -64.64 -33.48 16.60
N LYS A 177 -65.27 -32.66 15.75
CA LYS A 177 -66.68 -32.81 15.35
C LYS A 177 -66.91 -34.12 14.61
N LYS A 178 -65.97 -34.49 13.72
CA LYS A 178 -66.04 -35.75 12.97
C LYS A 178 -65.87 -36.96 13.89
N ILE A 179 -64.93 -36.91 14.83
CA ILE A 179 -64.72 -37.97 15.83
C ILE A 179 -65.95 -38.11 16.73
N GLU A 180 -66.52 -37.01 17.21
CA GLU A 180 -67.71 -37.02 18.05
C GLU A 180 -68.92 -37.64 17.32
N GLY A 181 -69.11 -37.27 16.04
CA GLY A 181 -70.11 -37.91 15.17
C GLY A 181 -69.89 -39.42 15.01
N ALA A 182 -68.66 -39.84 14.74
CA ALA A 182 -68.32 -41.26 14.60
C ALA A 182 -68.48 -42.06 15.90
N ILE A 183 -68.13 -41.48 17.05
CA ILE A 183 -68.35 -42.08 18.37
C ILE A 183 -69.85 -42.18 18.66
N ALA A 184 -70.62 -41.13 18.37
CA ALA A 184 -72.07 -41.14 18.56
C ALA A 184 -72.75 -42.20 17.69
N ASP A 185 -72.35 -42.35 16.43
CA ASP A 185 -72.87 -43.38 15.55
C ASP A 185 -72.43 -44.80 15.97
N GLY A 186 -71.18 -44.98 16.40
CA GLY A 186 -70.70 -46.23 16.98
C GLY A 186 -71.47 -46.61 18.25
N PHE A 187 -71.75 -45.63 19.11
CA PHE A 187 -72.54 -45.80 20.32
C PHE A 187 -74.00 -46.16 20.00
N LYS A 188 -74.63 -45.50 19.03
CA LYS A 188 -75.99 -45.87 18.55
C LYS A 188 -76.05 -47.31 18.08
N HIS A 189 -75.13 -47.72 17.20
CA HIS A 189 -75.09 -49.10 16.69
C HIS A 189 -74.76 -50.12 17.81
N GLY A 190 -73.88 -49.76 18.75
CA GLY A 190 -73.60 -50.56 19.94
C GLY A 190 -74.83 -50.73 20.84
N LEU A 191 -75.60 -49.65 21.05
CA LEU A 191 -76.84 -49.66 21.84
C LEU A 191 -77.94 -50.47 21.16
N VAL A 192 -78.05 -50.41 19.84
CA VAL A 192 -78.99 -51.26 19.07
C VAL A 192 -78.66 -52.73 19.29
N ARG A 193 -77.38 -53.12 19.16
CA ARG A 193 -76.93 -54.49 19.43
C ARG A 193 -77.17 -54.92 20.89
N SER A 194 -76.92 -54.05 21.87
CA SER A 194 -77.11 -54.39 23.30
C SER A 194 -78.57 -54.41 23.74
N ARG A 195 -79.44 -53.57 23.15
CA ARG A 195 -80.90 -53.66 23.34
C ARG A 195 -81.45 -54.97 22.79
N GLN A 196 -80.94 -55.42 21.65
CA GLN A 196 -81.36 -56.68 21.06
C GLN A 196 -81.00 -57.87 21.96
N THR A 197 -79.77 -57.90 22.49
CA THR A 197 -79.34 -58.99 23.40
C THR A 197 -80.03 -58.94 24.77
N THR A 198 -80.27 -57.75 25.34
CA THR A 198 -81.00 -57.61 26.62
C THR A 198 -82.49 -57.91 26.49
N TYR A 199 -83.12 -57.57 25.36
CA TYR A 199 -84.49 -57.98 25.07
C TYR A 199 -84.59 -59.50 24.90
N GLU A 200 -83.68 -60.14 24.16
CA GLU A 200 -83.65 -61.59 24.03
C GLU A 200 -83.43 -62.29 25.38
N PHE A 201 -82.53 -61.78 26.22
CA PHE A 201 -82.30 -62.30 27.55
C PHE A 201 -83.52 -62.13 28.46
N GLY A 202 -84.12 -60.93 28.49
CA GLY A 202 -85.33 -60.64 29.26
C GLY A 202 -86.52 -61.50 28.81
N TYR A 203 -86.67 -61.71 27.50
CA TYR A 203 -87.66 -62.61 26.92
C TYR A 203 -87.42 -64.07 27.35
N ARG A 204 -86.17 -64.57 27.30
CA ARG A 204 -85.83 -65.91 27.79
C ARG A 204 -86.14 -66.09 29.27
N VAL A 205 -85.83 -65.10 30.11
CA VAL A 205 -86.14 -65.12 31.55
C VAL A 205 -87.66 -65.07 31.81
N ALA A 206 -88.40 -64.24 31.06
CA ALA A 206 -89.86 -64.17 31.16
C ALA A 206 -90.51 -65.49 30.73
N CYS A 207 -90.06 -66.09 29.63
CA CYS A 207 -90.50 -67.42 29.20
C CYS A 207 -90.19 -68.50 30.25
N ALA A 208 -89.01 -68.48 30.87
CA ALA A 208 -88.66 -69.42 31.94
C ALA A 208 -89.55 -69.24 33.18
N ARG A 209 -89.84 -67.99 33.59
CA ARG A 209 -90.74 -67.69 34.71
C ARG A 209 -92.21 -68.05 34.42
N PHE A 210 -92.64 -67.85 33.18
CA PHE A 210 -93.99 -68.23 32.75
C PHE A 210 -94.16 -69.75 32.75
N ARG A 211 -93.19 -70.49 32.22
CA ARG A 211 -93.14 -71.97 32.28
C ARG A 211 -93.14 -72.51 33.72
N ALA A 212 -92.48 -71.82 34.65
CA ALA A 212 -92.49 -72.21 36.06
C ALA A 212 -93.84 -71.99 36.76
N ARG A 213 -94.76 -71.19 36.20
CA ARG A 213 -96.09 -70.89 36.79
C ARG A 213 -97.25 -71.60 36.11
N TYR A 214 -97.09 -72.06 34.87
CA TYR A 214 -98.12 -72.74 34.09
C TYR A 214 -97.49 -73.94 33.38
N LEU A 215 -97.52 -75.12 34.02
CA LEU A 215 -96.87 -76.35 33.55
C LEU A 215 -97.59 -77.02 32.35
N ASP A 216 -98.79 -76.56 32.01
CA ASP A 216 -99.68 -77.27 31.06
C ASP A 216 -99.92 -76.51 29.73
N LEU A 217 -99.12 -75.48 29.42
CA LEU A 217 -99.24 -74.70 28.18
C LEU A 217 -97.92 -74.65 27.39
N GLU A 218 -97.87 -75.32 26.23
CA GLU A 218 -96.74 -75.24 25.31
C GLU A 218 -96.70 -73.88 24.59
N LEU A 219 -95.58 -73.16 24.73
CA LEU A 219 -95.26 -71.97 23.94
C LEU A 219 -94.42 -72.39 22.73
N ASP A 220 -95.01 -72.31 21.53
CA ASP A 220 -94.32 -72.51 20.24
C ASP A 220 -93.24 -71.42 20.05
N GLN A 221 -91.98 -71.83 20.05
CA GLN A 221 -90.79 -70.96 20.03
C GLN A 221 -90.31 -70.60 18.61
N THR A 222 -91.19 -70.62 17.61
CA THR A 222 -90.81 -70.34 16.22
C THR A 222 -91.40 -69.02 15.70
N ARG A 223 -91.01 -67.90 16.31
CA ARG A 223 -90.78 -66.56 15.70
C ARG A 223 -90.88 -65.45 16.76
N LEU A 224 -89.90 -64.54 16.76
CA LEU A 224 -89.89 -63.34 17.60
C LEU A 224 -91.21 -62.55 17.47
N PRO A 225 -91.92 -62.24 18.58
CA PRO A 225 -93.17 -61.49 18.50
C PRO A 225 -92.90 -60.00 18.29
N THR A 226 -93.43 -59.45 17.19
CA THR A 226 -93.51 -57.99 16.99
C THR A 226 -94.53 -57.39 17.96
N ILE A 227 -94.24 -56.17 18.44
CA ILE A 227 -94.82 -55.42 19.58
C ILE A 227 -96.37 -55.33 19.67
N ARG A 228 -97.13 -55.75 18.65
CA ARG A 228 -98.60 -55.56 18.60
C ARG A 228 -99.46 -56.63 19.30
N ARG A 229 -98.92 -57.77 19.75
CA ARG A 229 -99.76 -58.88 20.27
C ARG A 229 -99.90 -59.00 21.80
N ILE A 230 -99.12 -58.29 22.61
CA ILE A 230 -99.13 -58.47 24.08
C ILE A 230 -100.35 -57.82 24.76
N ARG A 231 -101.02 -56.86 24.11
CA ARG A 231 -102.16 -56.15 24.72
C ARG A 231 -103.47 -56.96 24.79
N MET A 232 -103.53 -58.15 24.19
CA MET A 232 -104.79 -58.89 24.01
C MET A 232 -105.01 -60.04 25.02
N LEU A 233 -104.09 -60.28 25.98
CA LEU A 233 -104.16 -61.43 26.90
C LEU A 233 -104.18 -61.07 28.41
N ILE A 234 -104.31 -59.80 28.78
CA ILE A 234 -104.38 -59.36 30.19
C ILE A 234 -105.81 -58.89 30.61
N CYS A 235 -106.79 -59.01 29.72
CA CYS A 235 -108.20 -58.80 30.08
C CYS A 235 -109.04 -60.03 29.75
N ARG A 236 -108.93 -61.06 30.58
CA ARG A 236 -110.02 -61.99 30.93
C ARG A 236 -109.65 -62.74 32.20
#